data_AF-A0A6M3KEJ9-F1
#
_entry.id   AF-A0A6M3KEJ9-F1
#
_cell.length_a   1.000
_cell.length_b   1.000
_cell.length_c   1.000
_cell.angle_alpha   90.00
_cell.angle_beta   90.00
_cell.angle_gamma   90.00
#
_symmetry.space_group_name_H-M   'P 1'
#
loop_
_entity.id
_entity.type
_entity.pdbx_description
1 polymer ?
#
loop_
_entity_poly.entity_id
_entity_poly.type
_entity_poly.pdbx_seq_one_letter_code
_entity_poly.pdbx_strand_id
1 'polypeptide(L)'
;MFPEIIPKELMFNNVYFKGSSGGGGGSSGVVGFPAYMETIHSDWLDKTTVDSLTLSVTAAMEAAHGGSPWAAAVAYDPDADITAYEAAVAGFDAMLAGITETTEWAALYTQAVASIDGIVEAEITADVAAFAAQLDDQITTIALPRFQAGMRNINAVVSSAYVIGEAIIEGFRDRDVAKHSSMIRLNSVNDRGRQYLEATNQLLGFLMQKYAWEETYAKMEIEARRIKIVAKKEESQENLKIDESDATWDLEVFQYGANLLGSIGGGVLNPAGPKEPSTAQSMIGGAMSGAAAGAMIGMMKGSIGGPAGAALGAILGAGAGLL
;
A
#
# COMPACT_ATOMS: atom_id res chain seq x y z
N MET A 1 31.69 12.98 63.00
CA MET A 1 32.52 11.78 63.26
C MET A 1 33.19 11.46 61.93
N PHE A 2 34.23 12.19 61.54
CA PHE A 2 35.67 11.98 61.84
C PHE A 2 36.22 10.68 61.19
N PRO A 3 37.48 10.69 60.72
CA PRO A 3 37.87 10.62 59.31
C PRO A 3 39.04 9.63 59.10
N GLU A 4 39.61 9.53 57.90
CA GLU A 4 41.02 9.11 57.65
C GLU A 4 41.27 9.19 56.13
N ILE A 5 42.09 10.09 55.59
CA ILE A 5 43.57 10.24 55.68
C ILE A 5 44.31 9.02 55.11
N ILE A 6 44.70 9.08 53.83
CA ILE A 6 45.85 8.34 53.26
C ILE A 6 46.54 9.28 52.23
N PRO A 7 47.90 9.28 52.15
CA PRO A 7 48.68 10.52 52.08
C PRO A 7 49.15 10.92 50.67
N LYS A 8 49.40 12.24 50.55
CA LYS A 8 50.34 12.81 49.59
C LYS A 8 51.76 12.64 50.14
N GLU A 9 52.57 11.76 49.59
CA GLU A 9 54.04 11.92 49.60
C GLU A 9 54.66 11.23 48.38
N LEU A 10 55.42 12.04 47.63
CA LEU A 10 56.77 11.77 47.11
C LEU A 10 57.01 10.40 46.45
N MET A 11 57.24 10.40 45.13
CA MET A 11 58.52 9.92 44.56
C MET A 11 58.81 10.65 43.23
N PHE A 12 59.55 11.75 43.34
CA PHE A 12 60.41 12.21 42.26
C PHE A 12 61.47 11.14 42.03
N ASN A 13 61.34 10.35 40.95
CA ASN A 13 62.39 9.44 40.54
C ASN A 13 63.33 10.15 39.55
N ASN A 14 64.55 10.39 40.04
CA ASN A 14 65.78 10.79 39.36
C ASN A 14 65.75 10.87 37.82
N VAL A 15 65.67 12.09 37.31
CA VAL A 15 66.22 12.44 35.99
C VAL A 15 67.73 12.58 36.16
N TYR A 16 68.48 11.51 35.85
CA TYR A 16 69.93 11.58 35.72
C TYR A 16 70.30 12.36 34.46
N PHE A 17 70.55 13.66 34.59
CA PHE A 17 71.31 14.41 33.58
C PHE A 17 72.77 13.96 33.62
N LYS A 18 73.15 13.03 32.73
CA LYS A 18 74.55 12.65 32.51
C LYS A 18 75.22 13.73 31.69
N GLY A 19 75.86 14.69 32.37
CA GLY A 19 76.83 15.58 31.76
C GLY A 19 78.02 14.78 31.22
N SER A 20 78.18 14.80 29.89
CA SER A 20 79.34 14.27 29.18
C SER A 20 79.91 15.40 28.33
N SER A 21 80.84 16.14 28.91
CA SER A 21 81.73 17.07 28.22
C SER A 21 82.91 16.30 27.64
N GLY A 22 83.19 16.49 26.34
CA GLY A 22 84.52 16.28 25.76
C GLY A 22 84.59 15.21 24.68
N GLY A 23 84.93 15.64 23.47
CA GLY A 23 85.39 14.73 22.41
C GLY A 23 84.91 15.12 21.02
N GLY A 24 85.52 16.16 20.43
CA GLY A 24 85.36 16.46 19.01
C GLY A 24 85.85 15.31 18.16
N GLY A 25 84.95 14.76 17.35
CA GLY A 25 85.22 13.84 16.27
C GLY A 25 84.05 13.95 15.31
N GLY A 26 84.32 14.49 14.10
CA GLY A 26 83.30 14.73 13.08
C GLY A 26 82.60 13.43 12.68
N SER A 27 81.48 13.14 13.34
CA SER A 27 80.51 12.18 12.85
C SER A 27 79.70 12.90 11.78
N SER A 28 79.99 12.52 10.53
CA SER A 28 79.21 12.79 9.33
C SER A 28 77.71 12.94 9.61
N GLY A 29 77.23 14.18 9.76
CA GLY A 29 75.88 14.63 9.43
C GLY A 29 74.68 13.76 9.82
N VAL A 30 74.72 13.03 10.94
CA VAL A 30 73.53 12.31 11.42
C VAL A 30 72.56 13.35 11.96
N VAL A 31 71.54 13.67 11.16
CA VAL A 31 70.39 14.44 11.63
C VAL A 31 69.57 13.48 12.50
N GLY A 32 69.75 13.58 13.82
CA GLY A 32 68.97 12.84 14.81
C GLY A 32 67.69 13.58 15.20
N PHE A 33 66.67 12.83 15.62
CA PHE A 33 65.46 13.40 16.20
C PHE A 33 65.64 13.59 17.72
N PRO A 34 64.76 14.35 18.40
CA PRO A 34 64.77 14.41 19.85
C PRO A 34 64.65 13.01 20.47
N ALA A 35 65.44 12.72 21.50
CA ALA A 35 65.55 11.38 22.09
C ALA A 35 64.20 10.75 22.48
N TYR A 36 63.23 11.53 22.94
CA TYR A 36 61.89 11.02 23.27
C TYR A 36 61.13 10.49 22.05
N MET A 37 61.32 11.08 20.87
CA MET A 37 60.70 10.60 19.63
C MET A 37 61.38 9.32 19.15
N GLU A 38 62.71 9.25 19.27
CA GLU A 38 63.48 8.05 18.90
C GLU A 38 63.12 6.86 19.80
N THR A 39 62.97 7.08 21.12
CA THR A 39 62.54 6.04 22.07
C THR A 39 61.13 5.55 21.78
N ILE A 40 60.15 6.45 21.58
CA ILE A 40 58.77 6.04 21.27
C ILE A 40 58.71 5.29 19.93
N HIS A 41 59.48 5.73 18.93
CA HIS A 41 59.51 5.08 17.63
C HIS A 41 60.23 3.72 17.66
N SER A 42 61.28 3.57 18.46
CA SER A 42 61.91 2.27 18.68
C SER A 42 60.98 1.31 19.40
N ASP A 43 60.22 1.79 20.38
CA ASP A 43 59.24 0.98 21.12
C ASP A 43 58.14 0.47 20.17
N TRP A 44 57.64 1.33 19.27
CA TRP A 44 56.64 0.92 18.25
C TRP A 44 57.12 -0.17 17.28
N LEU A 45 58.44 -0.30 17.08
CA LEU A 45 59.08 -1.29 16.22
C LEU A 45 59.59 -2.52 16.98
N ASP A 46 59.64 -2.47 18.32
CA ASP A 46 60.13 -3.57 19.13
C ASP A 46 59.13 -4.74 19.13
N LYS A 47 59.65 -5.94 18.89
CA LYS A 47 58.89 -7.20 18.76
C LYS A 47 59.08 -8.12 19.97
N THR A 48 59.70 -7.62 21.05
CA THR A 48 60.30 -8.49 22.07
C THR A 48 59.55 -8.57 23.41
N THR A 49 58.24 -8.86 23.38
CA THR A 49 57.53 -9.71 24.38
C THR A 49 56.49 -9.12 25.35
N VAL A 50 56.02 -7.86 25.24
CA VAL A 50 54.77 -7.44 25.93
C VAL A 50 53.97 -6.46 25.07
N ASP A 51 52.81 -6.94 24.58
CA ASP A 51 52.05 -6.31 23.51
C ASP A 51 50.77 -5.62 24.02
N SER A 52 50.67 -4.30 23.79
CA SER A 52 49.43 -3.53 23.88
C SER A 52 49.41 -2.44 22.80
N LEU A 53 48.24 -1.85 22.54
CA LEU A 53 48.07 -0.69 21.63
C LEU A 53 48.92 0.54 22.04
N THR A 54 49.43 0.53 23.27
CA THR A 54 50.34 1.53 23.83
C THR A 54 51.82 1.18 23.66
N LEU A 55 52.18 0.00 23.14
CA LEU A 55 53.56 -0.52 23.11
C LEU A 55 54.05 -0.98 21.72
N SER A 56 53.27 -1.70 20.90
CA SER A 56 53.74 -2.14 19.57
C SER A 56 52.67 -2.02 18.48
N VAL A 57 52.91 -1.09 17.54
CA VAL A 57 52.04 -0.84 16.38
C VAL A 57 52.04 -2.04 15.45
N THR A 58 53.19 -2.68 15.29
CA THR A 58 53.35 -3.83 14.38
C THR A 58 52.54 -5.05 14.83
N ALA A 59 52.44 -5.29 16.14
CA ALA A 59 51.61 -6.36 16.70
C ALA A 59 50.11 -6.10 16.49
N ALA A 60 49.67 -4.84 16.66
CA ALA A 60 48.28 -4.45 16.41
C ALA A 60 47.90 -4.61 14.92
N MET A 61 48.83 -4.30 14.01
CA MET A 61 48.63 -4.52 12.57
C MET A 61 48.56 -6.01 12.22
N GLU A 62 49.47 -6.82 12.76
CA GLU A 62 49.49 -8.28 12.51
C GLU A 62 48.22 -8.96 13.05
N ALA A 63 47.69 -8.49 14.19
CA ALA A 63 46.43 -8.99 14.74
C ALA A 63 45.20 -8.57 13.92
N ALA A 64 45.24 -7.43 13.23
CA ALA A 64 44.17 -6.95 12.37
C ALA A 64 44.27 -7.48 10.93
N HIS A 65 45.45 -7.93 10.51
CA HIS A 65 45.71 -8.50 9.19
C HIS A 65 44.89 -9.77 8.97
N GLY A 66 44.14 -9.81 7.86
CA GLY A 66 43.20 -10.91 7.57
C GLY A 66 41.97 -10.96 8.50
N GLY A 67 41.85 -10.05 9.47
CA GLY A 67 40.72 -9.92 10.38
C GLY A 67 39.71 -8.85 9.95
N SER A 68 39.44 -8.76 8.65
CA SER A 68 38.55 -7.75 8.09
C SER A 68 37.13 -7.86 8.69
N PRO A 69 36.52 -6.76 9.15
CA PRO A 69 35.15 -6.75 9.62
C PRO A 69 34.13 -7.00 8.50
N TRP A 70 34.56 -6.90 7.23
CA TRP A 70 33.73 -7.05 6.05
C TRP A 70 33.58 -8.50 5.59
N ALA A 71 34.47 -9.40 6.01
CA ALA A 71 34.47 -10.80 5.59
C ALA A 71 33.17 -11.56 5.96
N ALA A 72 32.43 -11.09 6.97
CA ALA A 72 31.14 -11.63 7.39
C ALA A 72 29.96 -10.68 7.11
N ALA A 73 30.22 -9.51 6.52
CA ALA A 73 29.17 -8.58 6.14
C ALA A 73 28.46 -9.10 4.89
N VAL A 74 27.14 -8.99 4.87
CA VAL A 74 26.31 -9.40 3.74
C VAL A 74 25.36 -8.24 3.45
N ALA A 75 25.19 -7.90 2.17
CA ALA A 75 24.18 -6.92 1.79
C ALA A 75 22.77 -7.41 2.13
N TYR A 76 21.85 -6.47 2.29
CA TYR A 76 20.44 -6.79 2.44
C TYR A 76 19.90 -7.48 1.17
N ASP A 77 19.30 -8.66 1.33
CA ASP A 77 18.62 -9.38 0.25
C ASP A 77 17.14 -8.95 0.16
N PRO A 78 16.72 -8.31 -0.95
CA PRO A 78 15.35 -7.85 -1.13
C PRO A 78 14.38 -8.95 -1.63
N ASP A 79 14.82 -10.20 -1.85
CA ASP A 79 14.00 -11.21 -2.53
C ASP A 79 12.69 -11.54 -1.80
N ALA A 80 12.71 -11.57 -0.47
CA ALA A 80 11.51 -11.82 0.32
C ALA A 80 10.45 -10.71 0.13
N ASP A 81 10.88 -9.45 0.19
CA ASP A 81 10.00 -8.28 0.04
C ASP A 81 9.47 -8.14 -1.39
N ILE A 82 10.33 -8.39 -2.39
CA ILE A 82 9.93 -8.44 -3.80
C ILE A 82 8.89 -9.54 -4.01
N THR A 83 9.12 -10.74 -3.48
CA THR A 83 8.20 -11.87 -3.60
C THR A 83 6.85 -11.55 -2.94
N ALA A 84 6.85 -10.92 -1.76
CA ALA A 84 5.63 -10.51 -1.09
C ALA A 84 4.85 -9.46 -1.90
N TYR A 85 5.54 -8.49 -2.50
CA TYR A 85 4.92 -7.49 -3.37
C TYR A 85 4.35 -8.11 -4.66
N GLU A 86 5.10 -8.98 -5.33
CA GLU A 86 4.63 -9.69 -6.53
C GLU A 86 3.41 -10.57 -6.21
N ALA A 87 3.38 -11.23 -5.05
CA ALA A 87 2.21 -11.99 -4.59
C ALA A 87 0.98 -11.09 -4.37
N ALA A 88 1.17 -9.87 -3.84
CA ALA A 88 0.09 -8.91 -3.67
C ALA A 88 -0.47 -8.43 -5.02
N VAL A 89 0.40 -8.14 -5.99
CA VAL A 89 0.00 -7.79 -7.37
C VAL A 89 -0.74 -8.94 -8.04
N ALA A 90 -0.25 -10.18 -7.91
CA ALA A 90 -0.93 -11.37 -8.42
C ALA A 90 -2.30 -11.61 -7.74
N GLY A 91 -2.43 -11.27 -6.46
CA GLY A 91 -3.72 -11.29 -5.76
C GLY A 91 -4.72 -10.30 -6.36
N PHE A 92 -4.27 -9.10 -6.75
CA PHE A 92 -5.11 -8.12 -7.45
C PHE A 92 -5.53 -8.61 -8.84
N ASP A 93 -4.62 -9.24 -9.58
CA ASP A 93 -4.94 -9.86 -10.88
C ASP A 93 -5.99 -10.97 -10.74
N ALA A 94 -5.83 -11.85 -9.75
CA ALA A 94 -6.81 -12.89 -9.47
C ALA A 94 -8.19 -12.31 -9.11
N MET A 95 -8.23 -11.17 -8.41
CA MET A 95 -9.47 -10.44 -8.14
C MET A 95 -10.11 -9.91 -9.43
N LEU A 96 -9.32 -9.30 -10.32
CA LEU A 96 -9.80 -8.83 -11.63
C LEU A 96 -10.28 -9.99 -12.52
N ALA A 97 -9.56 -11.10 -12.56
CA ALA A 97 -9.93 -12.29 -13.33
C ALA A 97 -11.22 -12.95 -12.81
N GLY A 98 -11.51 -12.82 -11.52
CA GLY A 98 -12.76 -13.26 -10.91
C GLY A 98 -13.99 -12.49 -11.43
N ILE A 99 -13.80 -11.23 -11.86
CA ILE A 99 -14.84 -10.37 -12.44
C ILE A 99 -15.07 -10.81 -13.89
N THR A 100 -15.90 -11.83 -14.07
CA THR A 100 -16.25 -12.35 -15.40
C THR A 100 -17.40 -11.55 -16.00
N GLU A 101 -17.03 -10.58 -16.83
CA GLU A 101 -17.91 -9.60 -17.46
C GLU A 101 -19.17 -10.21 -18.08
N THR A 102 -19.07 -11.34 -18.77
CA THR A 102 -20.19 -11.96 -19.49
C THR A 102 -21.16 -12.70 -18.57
N THR A 103 -20.66 -13.38 -17.53
CA THR A 103 -21.48 -14.17 -16.60
C THR A 103 -22.15 -13.28 -15.57
N GLU A 104 -21.43 -12.31 -15.03
CA GLU A 104 -21.96 -11.36 -14.06
C GLU A 104 -22.96 -10.41 -14.72
N TRP A 105 -22.70 -9.99 -15.96
CA TRP A 105 -23.66 -9.21 -16.74
C TRP A 105 -24.95 -9.98 -16.99
N ALA A 106 -24.87 -11.25 -17.40
CA ALA A 106 -26.05 -12.09 -17.60
C ALA A 106 -26.83 -12.29 -16.30
N ALA A 107 -26.14 -12.47 -15.17
CA ALA A 107 -26.76 -12.62 -13.85
C ALA A 107 -27.43 -11.32 -13.38
N LEU A 108 -26.75 -10.18 -13.48
CA LEU A 108 -27.28 -8.86 -13.13
C LEU A 108 -28.45 -8.48 -14.04
N TYR A 109 -28.36 -8.73 -15.34
CA TYR A 109 -29.46 -8.52 -16.27
C TYR A 109 -30.66 -9.39 -15.91
N THR A 110 -30.45 -10.68 -15.64
CA THR A 110 -31.53 -11.61 -15.24
C THR A 110 -32.17 -11.16 -13.92
N GLN A 111 -31.36 -10.73 -12.95
CA GLN A 111 -31.84 -10.26 -11.66
C GLN A 111 -32.56 -8.91 -11.79
N ALA A 112 -32.06 -7.99 -12.61
CA ALA A 112 -32.71 -6.72 -12.91
C ALA A 112 -34.05 -6.93 -13.62
N VAL A 113 -34.12 -7.84 -14.60
CA VAL A 113 -35.40 -8.21 -15.23
C VAL A 113 -36.37 -8.80 -14.21
N ALA A 114 -35.89 -9.63 -13.29
CA ALA A 114 -36.72 -10.23 -12.24
C ALA A 114 -37.18 -9.23 -11.16
N SER A 115 -36.38 -8.20 -10.86
CA SER A 115 -36.75 -7.14 -9.91
C SER A 115 -37.54 -5.98 -10.55
N ILE A 116 -37.46 -5.85 -11.88
CA ILE A 116 -38.29 -4.98 -12.74
C ILE A 116 -39.53 -5.74 -13.25
N ASP A 117 -40.03 -6.72 -12.49
CA ASP A 117 -41.44 -7.08 -12.59
C ASP A 117 -42.22 -5.89 -12.01
N GLY A 118 -42.50 -4.92 -12.88
CA GLY A 118 -43.28 -3.73 -12.57
C GLY A 118 -44.73 -4.07 -12.22
N ILE A 119 -45.61 -3.06 -12.25
CA ILE A 119 -47.04 -3.27 -11.94
C ILE A 119 -47.57 -4.42 -12.79
N VAL A 120 -47.94 -5.52 -12.14
CA VAL A 120 -48.35 -6.74 -12.81
C VAL A 120 -49.72 -6.49 -13.43
N GLU A 121 -50.04 -7.14 -14.55
CA GLU A 121 -51.37 -7.03 -15.19
C GLU A 121 -52.51 -7.28 -14.19
N ALA A 122 -52.27 -8.12 -13.16
CA ALA A 122 -53.19 -8.35 -12.06
C ALA A 122 -53.45 -7.10 -11.21
N GLU A 123 -52.42 -6.31 -10.89
CA GLU A 123 -52.54 -5.06 -10.14
C GLU A 123 -53.21 -3.96 -10.96
N ILE A 124 -52.86 -3.85 -12.25
CA ILE A 124 -53.56 -2.96 -13.19
C ILE A 124 -55.05 -3.30 -13.25
N THR A 125 -55.38 -4.59 -13.33
CA THR A 125 -56.77 -5.05 -13.37
C THR A 125 -57.49 -4.74 -12.06
N ALA A 126 -56.83 -4.91 -10.91
CA ALA A 126 -57.40 -4.59 -9.60
C ALA A 126 -57.68 -3.09 -9.45
N ASP A 127 -56.77 -2.21 -9.88
CA ASP A 127 -56.95 -0.76 -9.82
C ASP A 127 -58.08 -0.29 -10.76
N VAL A 128 -58.13 -0.82 -11.98
CA VAL A 128 -59.20 -0.53 -12.94
C VAL A 128 -60.56 -0.98 -12.39
N ALA A 129 -60.62 -2.15 -11.74
CA ALA A 129 -61.85 -2.63 -11.10
C ALA A 129 -62.28 -1.74 -9.92
N ALA A 130 -61.34 -1.29 -9.09
CA ALA A 130 -61.62 -0.37 -7.99
C ALA A 130 -62.14 0.99 -8.50
N PHE A 131 -61.52 1.54 -9.55
CA PHE A 131 -61.97 2.78 -10.18
C PHE A 131 -63.36 2.65 -10.81
N ALA A 132 -63.64 1.54 -11.49
CA ALA A 132 -64.95 1.25 -12.05
C ALA A 132 -66.03 1.17 -10.96
N ALA A 133 -65.74 0.50 -9.84
CA ALA A 133 -66.66 0.41 -8.70
C ALA A 133 -66.95 1.78 -8.07
N GLN A 134 -65.95 2.68 -8.02
CA GLN A 134 -66.14 4.04 -7.52
C GLN A 134 -67.06 4.86 -8.44
N LEU A 135 -66.90 4.72 -9.78
CA LEU A 135 -67.79 5.38 -10.74
C LEU A 135 -69.22 4.82 -10.67
N ASP A 136 -69.36 3.50 -10.49
CA ASP A 136 -70.67 2.85 -10.30
C ASP A 136 -71.39 3.39 -9.06
N ASP A 137 -70.68 3.53 -7.94
CA ASP A 137 -71.23 4.12 -6.72
C ASP A 137 -71.68 5.56 -6.96
N GLN A 138 -70.88 6.39 -7.62
CA GLN A 138 -71.27 7.78 -7.94
C GLN A 138 -72.49 7.85 -8.87
N ILE A 139 -72.57 6.97 -9.86
CA ILE A 139 -73.69 6.94 -10.80
C ILE A 139 -74.96 6.51 -10.09
N THR A 140 -74.92 5.42 -9.33
CA THR A 140 -76.08 4.85 -8.66
C THR A 140 -76.58 5.70 -7.49
N THR A 141 -75.69 6.34 -6.73
CA THR A 141 -76.07 7.12 -5.54
C THR A 141 -76.37 8.59 -5.84
N ILE A 142 -75.73 9.19 -6.85
CA ILE A 142 -75.82 10.64 -7.11
C ILE A 142 -76.38 10.94 -8.50
N ALA A 143 -75.74 10.46 -9.57
CA ALA A 143 -76.05 10.94 -10.93
C ALA A 143 -77.41 10.45 -11.44
N LEU A 144 -77.66 9.15 -11.36
CA LEU A 144 -78.89 8.51 -11.84
C LEU A 144 -80.10 9.02 -11.04
N PRO A 145 -80.09 9.06 -9.68
CA PRO A 145 -81.25 9.55 -8.93
C PRO A 145 -81.59 11.01 -9.23
N ARG A 146 -80.59 11.87 -9.42
CA ARG A 146 -80.80 13.28 -9.79
C ARG A 146 -81.38 13.42 -11.19
N PHE A 147 -80.87 12.67 -12.17
CA PHE A 147 -81.40 12.63 -13.53
C PHE A 147 -82.86 12.15 -13.54
N GLN A 148 -83.14 11.03 -12.88
CA GLN A 148 -84.48 10.44 -12.78
C GLN A 148 -85.47 11.38 -12.08
N ALA A 149 -85.07 12.06 -11.01
CA ALA A 149 -85.89 13.08 -10.36
C ALA A 149 -86.20 14.26 -11.29
N GLY A 150 -85.21 14.73 -12.05
CA GLY A 150 -85.39 15.76 -13.07
C GLY A 150 -86.40 15.36 -14.15
N MET A 151 -86.26 14.16 -14.71
CA MET A 151 -87.15 13.63 -15.75
C MET A 151 -88.58 13.39 -15.23
N ARG A 152 -88.72 13.01 -13.96
CA ARG A 152 -90.02 12.87 -13.28
C ARG A 152 -90.73 14.20 -13.14
N ASN A 153 -90.01 15.26 -12.78
CA ASN A 153 -90.59 16.60 -12.62
C ASN A 153 -91.17 17.16 -13.92
N ILE A 154 -90.62 16.77 -15.07
CA ILE A 154 -91.12 17.16 -16.40
C ILE A 154 -92.03 16.10 -17.04
N ASN A 155 -92.36 15.02 -16.32
CA ASN A 155 -93.17 13.90 -16.79
C ASN A 155 -92.64 13.21 -18.08
N ALA A 156 -91.32 13.21 -18.29
CA ALA A 156 -90.68 12.65 -19.49
C ALA A 156 -90.12 11.21 -19.28
N VAL A 157 -90.51 10.53 -18.20
CA VAL A 157 -89.97 9.20 -17.80
C VAL A 157 -90.29 8.11 -18.83
N VAL A 158 -91.36 8.25 -19.61
CA VAL A 158 -91.75 7.27 -20.65
C VAL A 158 -91.19 7.65 -22.04
N SER A 159 -90.39 8.71 -22.13
CA SER A 159 -89.82 9.16 -23.39
C SER A 159 -88.52 8.42 -23.73
N SER A 160 -88.20 8.33 -25.02
CA SER A 160 -86.89 7.85 -25.48
C SER A 160 -85.73 8.67 -24.91
N ALA A 161 -85.96 9.95 -24.60
CA ALA A 161 -84.96 10.82 -23.98
C ALA A 161 -84.52 10.33 -22.58
N TYR A 162 -85.38 9.62 -21.86
CA TYR A 162 -85.03 8.99 -20.58
C TYR A 162 -84.00 7.88 -20.78
N VAL A 163 -84.30 6.92 -21.66
CA VAL A 163 -83.43 5.78 -21.96
C VAL A 163 -82.11 6.24 -22.60
N ILE A 164 -82.16 7.23 -23.49
CA ILE A 164 -80.97 7.84 -24.08
C ILE A 164 -80.12 8.52 -23.00
N GLY A 165 -80.74 9.22 -22.06
CA GLY A 165 -80.01 9.88 -20.97
C GLY A 165 -79.30 8.91 -20.04
N GLU A 166 -79.95 7.81 -19.64
CA GLU A 166 -79.31 6.74 -18.86
C GLU A 166 -78.15 6.10 -19.63
N ALA A 167 -78.36 5.77 -20.91
CA ALA A 167 -77.31 5.22 -21.76
C ALA A 167 -76.11 6.17 -21.95
N ILE A 168 -76.33 7.49 -22.01
CA ILE A 168 -75.26 8.48 -22.08
C ILE A 168 -74.46 8.50 -20.77
N ILE A 169 -75.13 8.41 -19.61
CA ILE A 169 -74.47 8.38 -18.29
C ILE A 169 -73.60 7.12 -18.16
N GLU A 170 -74.12 5.95 -18.51
CA GLU A 170 -73.36 4.70 -18.52
C GLU A 170 -72.23 4.71 -19.57
N GLY A 171 -72.47 5.29 -20.75
CA GLY A 171 -71.43 5.44 -21.77
C GLY A 171 -70.27 6.32 -21.34
N PHE A 172 -70.50 7.36 -20.51
CA PHE A 172 -69.42 8.15 -19.93
C PHE A 172 -68.58 7.37 -18.93
N ARG A 173 -69.20 6.52 -18.12
CA ARG A 173 -68.50 5.62 -17.19
C ARG A 173 -67.53 4.71 -17.94
N ASP A 174 -68.01 4.00 -18.96
CA ASP A 174 -67.18 3.04 -19.71
C ASP A 174 -66.02 3.72 -20.42
N ARG A 175 -66.26 4.92 -20.98
CA ARG A 175 -65.20 5.73 -21.60
C ARG A 175 -64.14 6.14 -20.58
N ASP A 176 -64.54 6.56 -19.39
CA ASP A 176 -63.60 7.04 -18.37
C ASP A 176 -62.80 5.88 -17.76
N VAL A 177 -63.42 4.71 -17.56
CA VAL A 177 -62.72 3.46 -17.17
C VAL A 177 -61.71 3.04 -18.23
N ALA A 178 -62.09 3.05 -19.52
CA ALA A 178 -61.19 2.71 -20.61
C ALA A 178 -60.00 3.67 -20.70
N LYS A 179 -60.24 4.97 -20.49
CA LYS A 179 -59.19 6.00 -20.45
C LYS A 179 -58.22 5.76 -19.29
N HIS A 180 -58.75 5.48 -18.09
CA HIS A 180 -57.94 5.18 -16.90
C HIS A 180 -57.06 3.94 -17.11
N SER A 181 -57.65 2.86 -17.62
CA SER A 181 -56.91 1.63 -17.95
C SER A 181 -55.78 1.88 -18.96
N SER A 182 -56.06 2.63 -20.03
CA SER A 182 -55.04 2.98 -21.02
C SER A 182 -53.92 3.83 -20.43
N MET A 183 -54.23 4.75 -19.53
CA MET A 183 -53.24 5.64 -18.90
C MET A 183 -52.30 4.86 -17.99
N ILE A 184 -52.82 3.94 -17.17
CA ILE A 184 -51.98 3.11 -16.29
C ILE A 184 -51.07 2.19 -17.10
N ARG A 185 -51.59 1.54 -18.15
CA ARG A 185 -50.77 0.68 -19.02
C ARG A 185 -49.64 1.46 -19.68
N LEU A 186 -49.91 2.67 -20.18
CA LEU A 186 -48.90 3.52 -20.78
C LEU A 186 -47.85 3.99 -19.77
N ASN A 187 -48.27 4.36 -18.55
CA ASN A 187 -47.35 4.73 -17.47
C ASN A 187 -46.46 3.55 -17.07
N SER A 188 -47.03 2.34 -16.92
CA SER A 188 -46.26 1.12 -16.62
C SER A 188 -45.18 0.85 -17.68
N VAL A 189 -45.50 0.99 -18.97
CA VAL A 189 -44.51 0.84 -20.05
C VAL A 189 -43.41 1.90 -19.97
N ASN A 190 -43.77 3.17 -19.70
CA ASN A 190 -42.79 4.24 -19.57
C ASN A 190 -41.88 4.04 -18.35
N ASP A 191 -42.43 3.62 -17.22
CA ASP A 191 -41.66 3.37 -15.99
C ASP A 191 -40.70 2.21 -16.17
N ARG A 192 -41.13 1.11 -16.82
CA ARG A 192 -40.23 0.02 -17.22
C ARG A 192 -39.12 0.53 -18.13
N GLY A 193 -39.44 1.36 -19.12
CA GLY A 193 -38.46 1.99 -20.01
C GLY A 193 -37.40 2.81 -19.25
N ARG A 194 -37.82 3.61 -18.26
CA ARG A 194 -36.91 4.39 -17.42
C ARG A 194 -36.01 3.49 -16.56
N GLN A 195 -36.57 2.44 -15.97
CA GLN A 195 -35.81 1.50 -15.15
C GLN A 195 -34.76 0.74 -15.97
N TYR A 196 -35.08 0.34 -17.21
CA TYR A 196 -34.08 -0.26 -18.12
C TYR A 196 -32.94 0.70 -18.46
N LEU A 197 -33.24 1.98 -18.70
CA LEU A 197 -32.20 2.98 -18.95
C LEU A 197 -31.33 3.22 -17.72
N GLU A 198 -31.91 3.30 -16.52
CA GLU A 198 -31.17 3.45 -15.27
C GLU A 198 -30.26 2.25 -15.00
N ALA A 199 -30.78 1.03 -15.15
CA ALA A 199 -29.99 -0.20 -15.03
C ALA A 199 -28.83 -0.23 -16.04
N THR A 200 -29.07 0.20 -17.29
CA THR A 200 -28.03 0.29 -18.32
C THR A 200 -26.95 1.31 -17.96
N ASN A 201 -27.32 2.45 -17.37
CA ASN A 201 -26.36 3.47 -16.93
C ASN A 201 -25.51 2.99 -15.74
N GLN A 202 -26.12 2.32 -14.76
CA GLN A 202 -25.38 1.71 -13.66
C GLN A 202 -24.37 0.68 -14.19
N LEU A 203 -24.79 -0.12 -15.17
CA LEU A 203 -23.93 -1.10 -15.83
C LEU A 203 -22.73 -0.47 -16.54
N LEU A 204 -22.97 0.60 -17.30
CA LEU A 204 -21.89 1.37 -17.93
C LEU A 204 -20.92 1.93 -16.88
N GLY A 205 -21.44 2.35 -15.72
CA GLY A 205 -20.62 2.76 -14.58
C GLY A 205 -19.69 1.66 -14.07
N PHE A 206 -20.19 0.43 -13.93
CA PHE A 206 -19.37 -0.71 -13.52
C PHE A 206 -18.28 -1.05 -14.54
N LEU A 207 -18.58 -1.01 -15.85
CA LEU A 207 -17.57 -1.25 -16.90
C LEU A 207 -16.47 -0.19 -16.88
N MET A 208 -16.83 1.08 -16.71
CA MET A 208 -15.85 2.17 -16.59
C MET A 208 -14.98 2.01 -15.34
N GLN A 209 -15.56 1.56 -14.22
CA GLN A 209 -14.82 1.29 -12.99
C GLN A 209 -13.85 0.11 -13.16
N LYS A 210 -14.27 -0.96 -13.83
CA LYS A 210 -13.39 -2.09 -14.14
C LYS A 210 -12.19 -1.65 -14.97
N TYR A 211 -12.41 -0.87 -16.02
CA TYR A 211 -11.31 -0.34 -16.84
C TYR A 211 -10.32 0.49 -16.00
N ALA A 212 -10.81 1.30 -15.06
CA ALA A 212 -9.95 2.05 -14.15
C ALA A 212 -9.12 1.15 -13.22
N TRP A 213 -9.68 0.01 -12.78
CA TRP A 213 -8.94 -0.98 -12.00
C TRP A 213 -7.88 -1.70 -12.83
N GLU A 214 -8.18 -2.06 -14.08
CA GLU A 214 -7.20 -2.66 -15.01
C GLU A 214 -6.05 -1.69 -15.30
N GLU A 215 -6.34 -0.40 -15.51
CA GLU A 215 -5.31 0.63 -15.68
C GLU A 215 -4.42 0.75 -14.43
N THR A 216 -5.04 0.70 -13.25
CA THR A 216 -4.31 0.77 -11.97
C THR A 216 -3.44 -0.48 -11.77
N TYR A 217 -3.94 -1.67 -12.13
CA TYR A 217 -3.17 -2.90 -12.10
C TYR A 217 -1.92 -2.83 -12.97
N ALA A 218 -2.08 -2.40 -14.23
CA ALA A 218 -0.95 -2.27 -15.16
C ALA A 218 0.13 -1.30 -14.62
N LYS A 219 -0.28 -0.22 -13.93
CA LYS A 219 0.66 0.70 -13.27
C LYS A 219 1.37 0.04 -12.09
N MET A 220 0.65 -0.67 -11.22
CA MET A 220 1.24 -1.40 -10.09
C MET A 220 2.23 -2.47 -10.55
N GLU A 221 1.95 -3.17 -11.65
CA GLU A 221 2.86 -4.17 -12.22
C GLU A 221 4.15 -3.52 -12.75
N ILE A 222 4.05 -2.37 -13.42
CA ILE A 222 5.21 -1.62 -13.88
C ILE A 222 6.05 -1.14 -12.68
N GLU A 223 5.42 -0.66 -11.62
CA GLU A 223 6.09 -0.24 -10.39
C GLU A 223 6.77 -1.43 -9.68
N ALA A 224 6.11 -2.60 -9.62
CA ALA A 224 6.69 -3.86 -9.12
C ALA A 224 8.03 -4.15 -9.77
N ARG A 225 8.04 -4.14 -11.10
CA ARG A 225 9.22 -4.43 -11.92
C ARG A 225 10.32 -3.38 -11.70
N ARG A 226 9.94 -2.10 -11.56
CA ARG A 226 10.90 -1.02 -11.26
C ARG A 226 11.53 -1.18 -9.88
N ILE A 227 10.74 -1.45 -8.85
CA ILE A 227 11.23 -1.68 -7.47
C ILE A 227 12.19 -2.87 -7.46
N LYS A 228 11.82 -3.97 -8.09
CA LYS A 228 12.67 -5.16 -8.23
C LYS A 228 14.03 -4.84 -8.86
N ILE A 229 14.02 -4.10 -9.98
CA ILE A 229 15.26 -3.71 -10.67
C ILE A 229 16.14 -2.83 -9.78
N VAL A 230 15.55 -1.84 -9.11
CA VAL A 230 16.30 -0.93 -8.22
C VAL A 230 16.86 -1.69 -7.02
N ALA A 231 16.04 -2.49 -6.35
CA ALA A 231 16.46 -3.25 -5.17
C ALA A 231 17.58 -4.25 -5.48
N LYS A 232 17.48 -5.01 -6.58
CA LYS A 232 18.56 -5.92 -7.00
C LYS A 232 19.83 -5.20 -7.43
N LYS A 233 19.69 -4.01 -8.02
CA LYS A 233 20.85 -3.17 -8.33
C LYS A 233 21.52 -2.67 -7.04
N GLU A 234 20.76 -2.23 -6.05
CA GLU A 234 21.28 -1.77 -4.75
C GLU A 234 21.98 -2.91 -4.00
N GLU A 235 21.38 -4.10 -3.94
CA GLU A 235 22.01 -5.30 -3.38
C GLU A 235 23.37 -5.59 -4.06
N SER A 236 23.40 -5.60 -5.40
CA SER A 236 24.65 -5.84 -6.14
C SER A 236 25.69 -4.76 -5.92
N GLN A 237 25.29 -3.48 -5.85
CA GLN A 237 26.21 -2.38 -5.57
C GLN A 237 26.78 -2.45 -4.16
N GLU A 238 25.97 -2.86 -3.20
CA GLU A 238 26.41 -2.95 -1.81
C GLU A 238 27.32 -4.14 -1.57
N ASN A 239 27.02 -5.30 -2.18
CA ASN A 239 27.94 -6.44 -2.21
C ASN A 239 29.31 -6.06 -2.80
N LEU A 240 29.33 -5.34 -3.93
CA LEU A 240 30.58 -4.87 -4.52
C LEU A 240 31.38 -3.93 -3.61
N LYS A 241 30.70 -3.07 -2.84
CA LYS A 241 31.37 -2.20 -1.85
C LYS A 241 31.94 -2.98 -0.68
N ILE A 242 31.22 -4.00 -0.21
CA ILE A 242 31.68 -4.91 0.85
C ILE A 242 32.93 -5.64 0.37
N ASP A 243 32.89 -6.21 -0.84
CA ASP A 243 34.03 -6.91 -1.45
C ASP A 243 35.24 -5.98 -1.65
N GLU A 244 35.01 -4.76 -2.13
CA GLU A 244 36.08 -3.76 -2.29
C GLU A 244 36.68 -3.36 -0.93
N SER A 245 35.84 -3.18 0.10
CA SER A 245 36.28 -2.82 1.45
C SER A 245 37.04 -3.96 2.12
N ASP A 246 36.64 -5.21 1.89
CA ASP A 246 37.33 -6.40 2.35
C ASP A 246 38.71 -6.54 1.68
N ALA A 247 38.75 -6.42 0.34
CA ALA A 247 40.00 -6.53 -0.43
C ALA A 247 40.98 -5.39 -0.13
N THR A 248 40.48 -4.21 0.24
CA THR A 248 41.32 -3.04 0.58
C THR A 248 41.68 -2.96 2.06
N TRP A 249 41.07 -3.79 2.92
CA TRP A 249 41.25 -3.75 4.37
C TRP A 249 42.71 -3.83 4.80
N ASP A 250 43.43 -4.85 4.32
CA ASP A 250 44.84 -5.04 4.72
C ASP A 250 45.69 -3.84 4.28
N LEU A 251 45.43 -3.26 3.10
CA LEU A 251 46.11 -2.06 2.61
C LEU A 251 45.81 -0.83 3.47
N GLU A 252 44.57 -0.69 3.96
CA GLU A 252 44.19 0.37 4.89
C GLU A 252 44.89 0.22 6.24
N VAL A 253 44.94 -0.99 6.79
CA VAL A 253 45.71 -1.30 8.02
C VAL A 253 47.18 -0.95 7.84
N PHE A 254 47.78 -1.30 6.70
CA PHE A 254 49.16 -0.90 6.37
C PHE A 254 49.32 0.62 6.22
N GLN A 255 48.34 1.32 5.66
CA GLN A 255 48.36 2.77 5.53
C GLN A 255 48.29 3.47 6.89
N TYR A 256 47.44 3.01 7.81
CA TYR A 256 47.39 3.51 9.18
C TYR A 256 48.72 3.29 9.91
N GLY A 257 49.31 2.11 9.77
CA GLY A 257 50.64 1.80 10.30
C GLY A 257 51.74 2.70 9.72
N ALA A 258 51.76 2.87 8.39
CA ALA A 258 52.72 3.72 7.70
C ALA A 258 52.60 5.19 8.09
N ASN A 259 51.38 5.69 8.30
CA ASN A 259 51.12 7.05 8.78
C ASN A 259 51.64 7.25 10.20
N LEU A 260 51.46 6.26 11.08
CA LEU A 260 51.96 6.32 12.44
C LEU A 260 53.50 6.30 12.47
N LEU A 261 54.13 5.45 11.67
CA LEU A 261 55.59 5.42 11.52
C LEU A 261 56.15 6.69 10.84
N GLY A 262 55.47 7.19 9.80
CA GLY A 262 55.87 8.40 9.06
C GLY A 262 55.66 9.72 9.83
N SER A 263 54.93 9.68 10.95
CA SER A 263 54.61 10.86 11.76
C SER A 263 55.85 11.61 12.26
N ILE A 264 56.98 10.93 12.50
CA ILE A 264 58.25 11.54 12.93
C ILE A 264 58.86 12.44 11.84
N GLY A 265 58.64 12.10 10.56
CA GLY A 265 59.11 12.85 9.40
C GLY A 265 58.11 13.87 8.86
N GLY A 266 56.93 14.00 9.48
CA GLY A 266 55.84 14.87 9.02
C GLY A 266 55.11 14.39 7.75
N GLY A 267 55.42 13.19 7.27
CA GLY A 267 54.77 12.57 6.10
C GLY A 267 53.59 11.72 6.54
N VAL A 268 52.41 12.33 6.72
CA VAL A 268 51.16 11.62 6.98
C VAL A 268 50.25 11.77 5.77
N LEU A 269 49.82 10.66 5.18
CA LEU A 269 48.76 10.65 4.17
C LEU A 269 47.43 10.47 4.89
N ASN A 270 46.41 11.26 4.56
CA ASN A 270 45.09 11.01 5.13
C ASN A 270 44.57 9.68 4.56
N PRO A 271 44.36 8.63 5.38
CA PRO A 271 43.72 7.43 4.89
C PRO A 271 42.33 7.81 4.35
N ALA A 272 41.84 7.09 3.34
CA ALA A 272 40.46 7.26 2.91
C ALA A 272 39.55 7.19 4.15
N GLY A 273 38.60 8.11 4.28
CA GLY A 273 37.80 8.26 5.49
C GLY A 273 37.14 6.94 5.91
N PRO A 274 36.74 6.80 7.19
CA PRO A 274 36.22 5.53 7.73
C PRO A 274 35.11 5.01 6.83
N LYS A 275 35.37 3.89 6.15
CA LYS A 275 34.36 3.10 5.46
C LYS A 275 33.59 2.40 6.57
N GLU A 276 32.49 3.01 7.00
CA GLU A 276 31.59 2.35 7.94
C GLU A 276 30.80 1.28 7.17
N PRO A 277 30.57 0.09 7.77
CA PRO A 277 29.57 -0.85 7.31
C PRO A 277 28.27 -0.10 7.08
N SER A 278 27.80 -0.12 5.83
CA SER A 278 26.63 0.67 5.50
C SER A 278 25.50 0.20 6.41
N THR A 279 25.08 1.08 7.29
CA THR A 279 23.79 1.00 7.94
C THR A 279 22.77 1.43 6.90
N ALA A 280 22.74 0.69 5.78
CA ALA A 280 21.86 0.92 4.66
C ALA A 280 20.42 0.73 5.16
N GLN A 281 19.80 1.86 5.53
CA GLN A 281 18.51 2.31 5.02
C GLN A 281 17.36 1.28 4.96
N SER A 282 17.35 0.31 5.88
CA SER A 282 16.27 -0.66 6.10
C SER A 282 14.95 -0.04 6.64
N MET A 283 14.72 1.26 6.43
CA MET A 283 13.48 1.95 6.78
C MET A 283 12.55 2.19 5.56
N ILE A 284 13.06 2.08 4.33
CA ILE A 284 12.22 2.27 3.13
C ILE A 284 11.36 1.02 2.83
N GLY A 285 11.84 -0.19 3.18
CA GLY A 285 11.07 -1.45 3.02
C GLY A 285 9.89 -1.60 4.00
N GLY A 286 10.07 -1.17 5.26
CA GLY A 286 9.04 -1.35 6.29
C GLY A 286 7.80 -0.46 6.16
N ALA A 287 7.90 0.68 5.46
CA ALA A 287 6.78 1.60 5.28
C ALA A 287 5.92 1.29 4.03
N MET A 288 6.52 0.71 2.98
CA MET A 288 5.75 0.36 1.77
C MET A 288 4.95 -0.94 1.94
N SER A 289 5.43 -1.93 2.69
CA SER A 289 4.70 -3.18 2.92
C SER A 289 3.40 -2.97 3.72
N GLY A 290 3.43 -2.07 4.71
CA GLY A 290 2.26 -1.74 5.54
C GLY A 290 1.17 -0.95 4.81
N ALA A 291 1.53 -0.08 3.86
CA ALA A 291 0.58 0.74 3.12
C ALA A 291 -0.15 -0.03 2.00
N ALA A 292 0.56 -0.91 1.27
CA ALA A 292 -0.04 -1.74 0.23
C ALA A 292 -0.93 -2.85 0.82
N ALA A 293 -0.50 -3.49 1.91
CA ALA A 293 -1.31 -4.49 2.62
C ALA A 293 -2.52 -3.86 3.33
N GLY A 294 -2.34 -2.68 3.95
CA GLY A 294 -3.42 -1.94 4.61
C GLY A 294 -4.49 -1.42 3.65
N ALA A 295 -4.12 -1.02 2.43
CA ALA A 295 -5.06 -0.57 1.41
C ALA A 295 -5.91 -1.73 0.86
N MET A 296 -5.35 -2.94 0.69
CA MET A 296 -6.12 -4.11 0.24
C MET A 296 -7.05 -4.66 1.34
N ILE A 297 -6.61 -4.67 2.60
CA ILE A 297 -7.45 -5.11 3.73
C ILE A 297 -8.56 -4.09 4.05
N GLY A 298 -8.27 -2.80 3.90
CA GLY A 298 -9.23 -1.71 4.13
C GLY A 298 -10.40 -1.70 3.13
N MET A 299 -10.16 -2.10 1.88
CA MET A 299 -11.21 -2.19 0.85
C MET A 299 -12.11 -3.44 0.98
N MET A 300 -11.70 -4.45 1.76
CA MET A 300 -12.44 -5.71 1.94
C MET A 300 -13.47 -5.69 3.09
N LYS A 301 -13.37 -4.76 4.03
CA LYS A 301 -14.24 -4.76 5.23
C LYS A 301 -15.63 -4.18 4.99
N GLY A 302 -15.94 -3.73 3.77
CA GLY A 302 -17.26 -3.21 3.42
C GLY A 302 -17.73 -3.70 2.07
N SER A 303 -18.71 -4.62 2.07
CA SER A 303 -19.56 -5.00 0.92
C SER A 303 -18.82 -5.88 -0.13
N ILE A 304 -19.26 -7.07 -0.54
CA ILE A 304 -20.57 -7.51 -1.00
C ILE A 304 -20.65 -9.04 -0.78
N GLY A 305 -21.67 -9.51 -0.05
CA GLY A 305 -21.90 -10.92 0.27
C GLY A 305 -22.41 -11.78 -0.90
N GLY A 306 -21.61 -11.91 -1.95
CA GLY A 306 -21.80 -12.89 -3.02
C GLY A 306 -20.78 -14.04 -2.96
N PRO A 307 -20.98 -15.16 -3.69
CA PRO A 307 -20.03 -16.27 -3.77
C PRO A 307 -18.60 -15.85 -4.15
N ALA A 308 -18.46 -14.75 -4.91
CA ALA A 308 -17.18 -14.12 -5.25
C ALA A 308 -16.44 -13.57 -4.02
N GLY A 309 -17.15 -13.03 -3.03
CA GLY A 309 -16.55 -12.55 -1.77
C GLY A 309 -16.03 -13.67 -0.87
N ALA A 310 -16.63 -14.86 -0.94
CA ALA A 310 -16.18 -16.04 -0.20
C ALA A 310 -14.92 -16.67 -0.80
N ALA A 311 -14.78 -16.66 -2.13
CA ALA A 311 -13.57 -17.11 -2.81
C ALA A 311 -12.38 -16.16 -2.58
N LEU A 312 -12.64 -14.84 -2.59
CA LEU A 312 -11.62 -13.82 -2.32
C LEU A 312 -11.16 -13.81 -0.85
N GLY A 313 -12.06 -14.06 0.11
CA GLY A 313 -11.70 -14.23 1.52
C GLY A 313 -10.87 -15.49 1.79
N ALA A 314 -11.03 -16.56 1.00
CA ALA A 314 -10.31 -17.81 1.17
C ALA A 314 -8.85 -17.76 0.67
N ILE A 315 -8.59 -17.05 -0.44
CA ILE A 315 -7.24 -16.89 -0.99
C ILE A 315 -6.39 -15.97 -0.09
N LEU A 316 -7.00 -14.94 0.49
CA LEU A 316 -6.31 -14.01 1.41
C LEU A 316 -6.21 -14.53 2.86
N GLY A 317 -7.14 -15.38 3.31
CA GLY A 317 -7.00 -16.10 4.58
C GLY A 317 -5.83 -17.10 4.59
N ALA A 318 -5.44 -17.61 3.41
CA ALA A 318 -4.26 -18.46 3.26
C ALA A 318 -2.94 -17.65 3.23
N GLY A 319 -2.95 -16.42 2.71
CA GLY A 319 -1.78 -15.54 2.70
C GLY A 319 -1.52 -14.85 4.06
N ALA A 320 -2.57 -14.47 4.77
CA ALA A 320 -2.46 -13.86 6.11
C ALA A 320 -2.11 -14.86 7.23
N GLY A 321 -2.18 -16.17 6.97
CA GLY A 321 -1.76 -17.23 7.90
C GLY A 321 -0.27 -17.57 7.85
N LEU A 322 0.53 -16.82 7.10
CA LEU A 322 1.97 -17.05 6.86
C LEU A 322 2.88 -15.89 7.29
N LEU A 323 2.37 -15.00 8.15
CA LEU A 323 3.11 -14.03 8.95
C LEU A 323 2.77 -14.25 10.43
#